data_AF-A0A9E3BIW9-F1
#
_entry.id   AF-A0A9E3BIW9-F1
#
_cell.length_a   1.000
_cell.length_b   1.000
_cell.length_c   1.000
_cell.angle_alpha   90.00
_cell.angle_beta   90.00
_cell.angle_gamma   90.00
#
_symmetry.space_group_name_H-M   'P 1'
#
loop_
_entity.id
_entity.type
_entity.pdbx_description
1 polymer ?
#
loop_
_entity_poly.entity_id
_entity_poly.type
_entity_poly.pdbx_seq_one_letter_code
_entity_poly.pdbx_strand_id
1 'polypeptide(L)'
;MRLPDEDAIELWIVDGKISPEPVTGADTVFDGGWILAGLVDAHCHVGLGSRGDAIELDEAAVQARTEREAGALLLRDCGSPTD
;
A
#
# COMPACT_ATOMS: atom_id res chain seq x y z
N MET A 1 -20.18 -5.25 2.08
CA MET A 1 -19.07 -5.45 1.15
C MET A 1 -19.10 -6.91 0.74
N ARG A 2 -19.35 -7.20 -0.53
CA ARG A 2 -19.35 -8.57 -1.05
C ARG A 2 -17.90 -8.96 -1.36
N LEU A 3 -17.59 -10.25 -1.29
CA LEU A 3 -16.32 -10.75 -1.82
C LEU A 3 -16.35 -10.68 -3.36
N PRO A 4 -15.20 -10.56 -4.04
CA PRO A 4 -15.15 -10.56 -5.49
C PRO A 4 -15.81 -11.82 -6.05
N ASP A 5 -16.81 -11.63 -6.90
CA ASP A 5 -17.61 -12.67 -7.58
C ASP A 5 -17.10 -12.98 -8.99
N GLU A 6 -15.84 -12.61 -9.28
CA GLU A 6 -15.14 -12.75 -10.57
C GLU A 6 -15.69 -11.91 -11.74
N ASP A 7 -16.79 -11.19 -11.51
CA ASP A 7 -17.31 -10.22 -12.48
C ASP A 7 -16.32 -9.05 -12.66
N ALA A 8 -16.09 -8.69 -13.92
CA ALA A 8 -15.27 -7.54 -14.24
C ALA A 8 -15.94 -6.25 -13.74
N ILE A 9 -15.15 -5.39 -13.10
CA ILE A 9 -15.58 -4.07 -12.66
C ILE A 9 -14.65 -3.01 -13.24
N GLU A 10 -15.18 -1.80 -13.38
CA GLU A 10 -14.42 -0.60 -13.71
C GLU A 10 -14.45 0.35 -12.51
N LEU A 11 -13.30 0.96 -12.22
CA LEU A 11 -13.12 1.88 -11.11
C LEU A 11 -12.37 3.13 -11.58
N TRP A 12 -12.74 4.27 -11.01
CA TRP A 12 -12.08 5.56 -11.23
C TRP A 12 -11.47 6.08 -9.94
N ILE A 13 -10.52 6.99 -10.07
CA ILE A 13 -9.92 7.70 -8.94
C ILE A 13 -10.24 9.19 -9.07
N VAL A 14 -10.90 9.77 -8.08
CA VAL A 14 -11.21 11.21 -7.99
C VAL A 14 -10.71 11.72 -6.65
N ASP A 15 -9.83 12.72 -6.67
CA ASP A 15 -9.24 13.33 -5.47
C ASP A 15 -8.67 12.30 -4.47
N GLY A 16 -8.00 11.28 -4.99
CA GLY A 16 -7.38 10.21 -4.19
C GLY A 16 -8.37 9.19 -3.60
N LYS A 17 -9.63 9.18 -4.04
CA LYS A 17 -10.66 8.23 -3.61
C LYS A 17 -11.17 7.39 -4.76
N ILE A 18 -11.55 6.15 -4.46
CA ILE A 18 -12.20 5.27 -5.43
C ILE A 18 -13.62 5.75 -5.70
N SER A 19 -13.97 5.84 -6.98
CA SER A 19 -15.29 6.14 -7.52
C SER A 19 -15.76 4.96 -8.37
N PRO A 20 -16.92 4.34 -8.07
CA PRO A 20 -17.55 3.38 -8.98
C PRO A 20 -18.28 4.06 -10.14
N GLU A 21 -18.50 5.37 -10.09
CA GLU A 21 -19.10 6.12 -11.20
C GLU A 21 -18.05 6.53 -12.25
N PRO A 22 -18.38 6.42 -13.57
CA PRO A 22 -17.50 6.83 -14.64
C PRO A 22 -17.12 8.31 -14.61
N VAL A 23 -15.85 8.61 -14.91
CA VAL A 23 -15.33 9.98 -14.98
C VAL A 23 -14.88 10.31 -16.41
N THR A 24 -15.49 11.35 -16.99
CA THR A 24 -15.14 11.80 -18.34
C THR A 24 -13.72 12.37 -18.39
N GLY A 25 -12.93 11.94 -19.37
CA GLY A 25 -11.56 12.43 -19.56
C GLY A 25 -10.53 11.86 -18.59
N ALA A 26 -10.86 10.76 -17.89
CA ALA A 26 -9.89 10.05 -17.06
C ALA A 26 -8.82 9.35 -17.90
N ASP A 27 -7.59 9.33 -17.39
CA ASP A 27 -6.50 8.53 -17.95
C ASP A 27 -6.62 7.06 -17.50
N THR A 28 -6.55 6.13 -18.44
CA THR A 28 -6.47 4.70 -18.11
C THR A 28 -5.06 4.36 -17.65
N VAL A 29 -4.91 3.99 -16.37
CA VAL A 29 -3.61 3.62 -15.77
C VAL A 29 -3.35 2.12 -15.72
N PHE A 30 -4.41 1.31 -15.84
CA PHE A 30 -4.35 -0.15 -15.85
C PHE A 30 -5.57 -0.69 -16.60
N ASP A 31 -5.35 -1.66 -17.49
CA ASP A 31 -6.40 -2.35 -18.24
C ASP A 31 -6.03 -3.83 -18.36
N GLY A 32 -7.00 -4.69 -18.03
CA GLY A 32 -6.83 -6.14 -17.99
C GLY A 32 -6.07 -6.65 -16.76
N GLY A 33 -6.70 -7.58 -16.02
CA GLY A 33 -6.09 -8.28 -14.88
C GLY A 33 -6.82 -8.04 -13.57
N TRP A 34 -6.12 -8.25 -12.46
CA TRP A 34 -6.66 -8.12 -11.11
C TRP A 34 -6.13 -6.86 -10.44
N ILE A 35 -7.05 -6.06 -9.88
CA ILE A 35 -6.71 -4.97 -8.97
C ILE A 35 -7.03 -5.44 -7.55
N LEU A 36 -6.07 -5.27 -6.65
CA LEU A 36 -6.26 -5.54 -5.22
C LEU A 36 -6.20 -4.21 -4.45
N ALA A 37 -6.89 -4.16 -3.31
CA ALA A 37 -6.63 -3.11 -2.34
C ALA A 37 -5.16 -3.20 -1.89
N GLY A 38 -4.55 -2.04 -1.59
CA GLY A 38 -3.24 -2.01 -0.96
C GLY A 38 -3.23 -2.85 0.30
N LEU A 39 -2.19 -3.66 0.47
CA LEU A 39 -2.05 -4.52 1.64
C LEU A 39 -1.86 -3.65 2.89
N VAL A 40 -2.31 -4.19 4.03
CA VAL A 40 -2.07 -3.61 5.34
C VAL A 40 -1.13 -4.55 6.07
N ASP A 41 0.07 -4.09 6.38
CA ASP A 41 0.93 -4.77 7.34
C ASP A 41 0.57 -4.26 8.74
N ALA A 42 -0.09 -5.13 9.50
CA ALA A 42 -0.52 -4.83 10.86
C ALA A 42 0.61 -5.00 11.90
N HIS A 43 1.75 -5.56 11.49
CA HIS A 43 2.87 -5.86 12.38
C HIS A 43 4.21 -5.79 11.66
N CYS A 44 4.73 -4.56 11.54
CA CYS A 44 6.11 -4.32 11.12
C CYS A 44 6.97 -3.72 12.25
N HIS A 45 8.27 -3.63 12.00
CA HIS A 45 9.26 -3.00 12.86
C HIS A 45 10.22 -2.14 12.02
N VAL A 46 9.70 -1.04 11.45
CA VAL A 46 10.49 -0.06 10.69
C VAL A 46 11.43 0.65 11.64
N GLY A 47 12.72 0.74 11.30
CA GLY A 47 13.76 1.25 12.22
C GLY A 47 14.45 0.15 13.04
N LEU A 48 14.06 -1.12 12.88
CA LEU A 48 14.79 -2.24 13.48
C LEU A 48 15.85 -2.75 12.50
N GLY A 49 17.12 -2.64 12.91
CA GLY A 49 18.25 -3.21 12.21
C GLY A 49 18.28 -4.74 12.28
N SER A 50 18.99 -5.37 11.36
CA SER A 50 19.09 -6.84 11.27
C SER A 50 19.66 -7.52 12.53
N ARG A 51 20.35 -6.77 13.40
CA ARG A 51 20.90 -7.26 14.66
C ARG A 51 20.06 -6.84 15.87
N GLY A 52 18.89 -6.25 15.65
CA GLY A 52 18.01 -5.71 16.68
C GLY A 52 18.42 -4.32 17.17
N ASP A 53 19.34 -3.66 16.48
CA ASP A 53 19.84 -2.33 16.76
C ASP A 53 18.98 -1.22 16.14
N ALA A 54 19.13 0.01 16.63
CA ALA A 54 18.55 1.20 16.00
C ALA A 54 19.28 1.51 14.70
N ILE A 55 18.53 1.94 13.69
CA ILE A 55 19.08 2.43 12.41
C ILE A 55 18.72 3.90 12.18
N GLU A 56 19.47 4.54 11.27
CA GLU A 56 19.23 5.92 10.87
C GLU A 56 17.90 6.07 10.09
N LEU A 57 17.29 7.26 10.16
CA LEU A 57 15.99 7.52 9.53
C LEU A 57 15.99 7.31 8.01
N ASP A 58 17.13 7.56 7.33
CA ASP A 58 17.25 7.31 5.90
C ASP A 58 17.13 5.81 5.57
N GLU A 59 17.67 4.94 6.42
CA GLU A 59 17.57 3.48 6.29
C GLU A 59 16.15 3.00 6.63
N ALA A 60 15.53 3.53 7.69
CA ALA A 60 14.13 3.27 8.02
C ALA A 60 13.19 3.68 6.86
N ALA A 61 13.48 4.79 6.18
CA ALA A 61 12.73 5.22 5.00
C ALA A 61 12.92 4.27 3.81
N VAL A 62 14.07 3.61 3.68
CA VAL A 62 14.27 2.54 2.68
C VAL A 62 13.37 1.35 3.02
N GLN A 63 13.33 0.90 4.27
CA GLN A 63 12.45 -0.20 4.70
C GLN A 63 10.98 0.08 4.35
N ALA A 64 10.47 1.28 4.68
CA ALA A 64 9.10 1.67 4.36
C ALA A 64 8.82 1.71 2.84
N ARG A 65 9.81 2.09 2.02
CA ARG A 65 9.69 2.05 0.55
C ARG A 65 9.67 0.62 0.02
N THR A 66 10.47 -0.28 0.58
CA THR A 66 10.47 -1.70 0.21
C THR A 66 9.10 -2.33 0.46
N GLU A 67 8.47 -2.07 1.61
CA GLU A 67 7.11 -2.54 1.90
C GLU A 67 6.07 -1.98 0.91
N ARG A 68 6.16 -0.68 0.59
CA ARG A 68 5.31 -0.05 -0.43
C ARG A 68 5.47 -0.72 -1.80
N GLU A 69 6.69 -1.05 -2.21
CA GLU A 69 6.98 -1.74 -3.48
C GLU A 69 6.46 -3.18 -3.49
N ALA A 70 6.38 -3.83 -2.33
CA ALA A 70 5.73 -5.13 -2.15
C ALA A 70 4.19 -5.05 -2.14
N GLY A 71 3.62 -3.83 -2.09
CA GLY A 71 2.18 -3.58 -2.14
C GLY A 71 1.54 -3.30 -0.78
N ALA A 72 2.32 -3.21 0.31
CA ALA A 72 1.83 -2.76 1.60
C ALA A 72 1.72 -1.22 1.61
N LEU A 73 0.50 -0.71 1.49
CA LEU A 73 0.22 0.73 1.37
C LEU A 73 -0.21 1.37 2.71
N LEU A 74 -0.33 0.57 3.77
CA LEU A 74 -0.51 1.01 5.14
C LEU A 74 0.30 0.11 6.07
N LEU A 75 1.12 0.74 6.91
CA LEU A 75 1.92 0.05 7.92
C LEU A 75 1.44 0.47 9.31
N ARG A 76 1.27 -0.51 10.19
CA ARG A 76 1.25 -0.29 11.63
C ARG A 76 2.58 -0.77 12.19
N ASP A 77 3.37 0.19 12.62
CA ASP A 77 4.62 -0.11 13.32
C ASP A 77 4.33 -0.56 14.76
N CYS A 78 5.02 -1.62 15.19
CA CYS A 78 4.90 -2.21 16.52
C CYS A 78 5.93 -1.68 17.53
N GLY A 79 6.73 -0.69 17.14
CA GLY A 79 7.84 -0.12 17.89
C GLY A 79 9.18 -0.67 17.41
N SER A 80 10.18 0.20 17.37
CA SER A 80 11.57 -0.12 17.09
C SER A 80 12.53 0.59 18.05
N PRO A 81 13.82 0.19 18.11
CA PRO A 81 14.84 0.90 18.89
C PRO A 81 15.12 2.34 18.43
N THR A 82 14.63 2.73 17.24
CA THR A 82 14.76 4.09 16.70
C THR A 82 13.68 5.05 17.24
N ASP A 83 12.57 4.54 17.80
CA ASP A 83 11.43 5.34 18.31
C ASP A 83 11.60 5.90 19.73
#